data_AF-A0A379UXX3-F1
#
_entry.id   AF-A0A379UXX3-F1
#
_cell.length_a   1.000
_cell.length_b   1.000
_cell.length_c   1.000
_cell.angle_alpha   90.00
_cell.angle_beta   90.00
_cell.angle_gamma   90.00
#
_symmetry.space_group_name_H-M   'P 1'
#
loop_
_entity.id
_entity.type
_entity.pdbx_description
1 polymer ?
#
loop_
_entity_poly.entity_id
_entity_poly.type
_entity_poly.pdbx_seq_one_letter_code
_entity_poly.pdbx_strand_id
1 'polypeptide(L)'
;MLLMVSINLIRLYGGLIIGQPGSADFAHPTSIILSLGTILITLIFALAFSGILRQLAVMFGLLAGTLLGMALGSTDFSGVSHGPLFSFPQLLPFGWPIFDLSASLPLLIYAVISMAEATGQTIATAEIVNSTQNVQQAIPRTIRGDAVMSLLGGIFGTSLIITSGENIGVVRTTNVKSRFVTAAAGGLLILIAIFAPLVRLATCLPGSVVCGTAVIVFSIIGVIGIDMIAREPLHTPGKTYALAMGLAMGMLPILVPGLYQNFPAGVQMVFGNGMAAGTLTAILVNSLFNWSEKRTQARVKS
;
A
#
# COMPACT_ATOMS: atom_id res chain seq x y z
N MET A 1 6.40 -2.25 9.03
CA MET A 1 5.62 -2.70 7.85
C MET A 1 5.56 -1.65 6.75
N LEU A 2 4.88 -0.50 6.93
CA LEU A 2 4.68 0.51 5.87
C LEU A 2 5.98 0.94 5.16
N LEU A 3 7.06 1.13 5.91
CA LEU A 3 8.39 1.38 5.35
C LEU A 3 8.89 0.27 4.42
N MET A 4 8.69 -1.00 4.78
CA MET A 4 9.11 -2.14 3.97
C MET A 4 8.24 -2.28 2.72
N VAL A 5 6.93 -2.03 2.83
CA VAL A 5 6.00 -1.97 1.70
C VAL A 5 6.50 -0.93 0.69
N SER A 6 6.79 0.29 1.18
CA SER A 6 7.32 1.40 0.39
C SER A 6 8.59 1.00 -0.35
N ILE A 7 9.61 0.52 0.36
CA ILE A 7 10.91 0.14 -0.23
C ILE A 7 10.73 -0.98 -1.27
N ASN A 8 9.94 -2.01 -0.96
CA ASN A 8 9.72 -3.13 -1.86
C ASN A 8 9.02 -2.70 -3.16
N LEU A 9 7.99 -1.85 -3.05
CA LEU A 9 7.24 -1.38 -4.21
C LEU A 9 8.03 -0.35 -5.02
N ILE A 10 8.80 0.53 -4.39
CA ILE A 10 9.73 1.40 -5.12
C ILE A 10 10.74 0.56 -5.91
N ARG A 11 11.29 -0.50 -5.32
CA ARG A 11 12.18 -1.44 -6.02
C ARG A 11 11.47 -2.10 -7.21
N LEU A 12 10.23 -2.57 -7.02
CA LEU A 12 9.44 -3.23 -8.06
C LEU A 12 9.12 -2.29 -9.22
N TYR A 13 8.52 -1.12 -8.94
CA TYR A 13 8.15 -0.16 -9.98
C TYR A 13 9.38 0.49 -10.62
N GLY A 14 10.46 0.70 -9.86
CA GLY A 14 11.77 1.10 -10.41
C GLY A 14 12.29 0.07 -11.42
N GLY A 15 12.17 -1.23 -11.11
CA GLY A 15 12.48 -2.31 -12.03
C GLY A 15 11.62 -2.28 -13.30
N LEU A 16 10.32 -1.97 -13.18
CA LEU A 16 9.42 -1.84 -14.33
C LEU A 16 9.73 -0.61 -15.21
N ILE A 17 10.28 0.48 -14.63
CA ILE A 17 10.74 1.65 -15.38
C ILE A 17 11.94 1.32 -16.26
N ILE A 18 12.92 0.59 -15.71
CA ILE A 18 14.16 0.25 -16.41
C ILE A 18 14.05 -1.03 -17.24
N GLY A 19 13.01 -1.84 -17.07
CA GLY A 19 12.87 -3.11 -17.77
C GLY A 19 13.78 -4.23 -17.25
N GLN A 20 13.79 -5.35 -17.95
CA GLN A 20 14.59 -6.52 -17.54
C GLN A 20 16.05 -6.38 -17.97
N PRO A 21 17.02 -6.65 -17.07
CA PRO A 21 18.44 -6.68 -17.44
C PRO A 21 18.70 -7.61 -18.62
N GLY A 22 19.36 -7.11 -19.67
CA GLY A 22 19.67 -7.88 -20.89
C GLY A 22 18.61 -7.80 -21.99
N SER A 23 17.48 -7.14 -21.75
CA SER A 23 16.51 -6.80 -22.81
C SER A 23 16.97 -5.58 -23.63
N ALA A 24 16.53 -5.47 -24.88
CA ALA A 24 16.84 -4.32 -25.74
C ALA A 24 16.28 -3.00 -25.19
N ASP A 25 15.18 -3.08 -24.44
CA ASP A 25 14.51 -1.93 -23.82
C ASP A 25 15.06 -1.60 -22.43
N PHE A 26 16.13 -2.27 -22.00
CA PHE A 26 16.72 -2.03 -20.69
C PHE A 26 17.27 -0.61 -20.57
N ALA A 27 16.86 0.10 -19.51
CA ALA A 27 17.21 1.48 -19.21
C ALA A 27 16.94 2.45 -20.38
N HIS A 28 15.87 2.21 -21.16
CA HIS A 28 15.51 3.07 -22.28
C HIS A 28 15.29 4.54 -21.82
N PRO A 29 15.97 5.54 -22.42
CA PRO A 29 15.94 6.92 -21.95
C PRO A 29 14.53 7.52 -21.86
N THR A 30 13.66 7.23 -22.84
CA THR A 30 12.28 7.74 -22.86
C THR A 30 11.48 7.28 -21.65
N SER A 31 11.64 6.02 -21.21
CA SER A 31 10.92 5.48 -20.05
C SER A 31 11.36 6.15 -18.76
N ILE A 32 12.67 6.36 -18.61
CA ILE A 32 13.25 7.04 -17.44
C ILE A 32 12.80 8.51 -17.43
N ILE A 33 12.94 9.23 -18.54
CA ILE A 33 12.55 10.64 -18.65
C ILE A 33 11.05 10.82 -18.38
N LEU A 34 10.20 9.96 -18.91
CA LEU A 34 8.75 10.02 -18.65
C LEU A 34 8.43 9.78 -17.18
N SER A 35 9.05 8.79 -16.54
CA SER A 35 8.82 8.50 -15.11
C SER A 35 9.29 9.66 -14.21
N LEU A 36 10.51 10.17 -14.42
CA LEU A 36 11.09 11.27 -13.65
C LEU A 36 10.36 12.59 -13.93
N GLY A 37 9.99 12.84 -15.18
CA GLY A 37 9.16 13.96 -15.59
C GLY A 37 7.79 13.94 -14.91
N THR A 38 7.15 12.77 -14.83
CA THR A 38 5.87 12.60 -14.12
C THR A 38 6.01 12.91 -12.63
N ILE A 39 7.08 12.43 -11.98
CA ILE A 39 7.38 12.73 -10.57
C ILE A 39 7.61 14.25 -10.38
N LEU A 40 8.42 14.86 -11.26
CA LEU A 40 8.71 16.29 -11.21
C LEU A 40 7.45 17.14 -11.39
N ILE A 41 6.59 16.79 -12.35
CA ILE A 41 5.33 17.50 -12.57
C ILE A 41 4.38 17.33 -11.38
N THR A 42 4.32 16.12 -10.80
CA THR A 42 3.58 15.87 -9.56
C THR A 42 4.05 16.81 -8.45
N LEU A 43 5.37 16.97 -8.28
CA LEU A 43 5.95 17.90 -7.31
C LEU A 43 5.59 19.36 -7.63
N ILE A 44 5.69 19.77 -8.89
CA ILE A 44 5.32 21.13 -9.32
C ILE A 44 3.86 21.43 -8.99
N PHE A 45 2.93 20.52 -9.27
CA PHE A 45 1.53 20.69 -8.89
C PHE A 45 1.34 20.71 -7.37
N ALA A 46 2.06 19.89 -6.62
CA ALA A 46 2.00 19.90 -5.16
C ALA A 46 2.49 21.23 -4.56
N LEU A 47 3.49 21.86 -5.19
CA LEU A 47 4.01 23.18 -4.82
C LEU A 47 3.04 24.31 -5.21
N ALA A 48 2.48 24.25 -6.42
CA ALA A 48 1.59 25.28 -6.96
C ALA A 48 0.20 25.28 -6.29
N PHE A 49 -0.30 24.11 -5.89
CA PHE A 49 -1.62 23.98 -5.31
C PHE A 49 -1.62 24.01 -3.77
N SER A 50 -2.78 24.36 -3.21
CA SER A 50 -3.06 24.39 -1.78
C SER A 50 -4.35 23.63 -1.45
N GLY A 51 -4.52 23.25 -0.17
CA GLY A 51 -5.71 22.54 0.31
C GLY A 51 -5.97 21.22 -0.44
N ILE A 52 -7.20 21.02 -0.91
CA ILE A 52 -7.65 19.80 -1.61
C ILE A 52 -6.90 19.62 -2.95
N LEU A 53 -6.59 20.71 -3.66
CA LEU A 53 -5.90 20.63 -4.95
C LEU A 53 -4.48 20.05 -4.80
N ARG A 54 -3.83 20.27 -3.65
CA ARG A 54 -2.53 19.64 -3.35
C ARG A 54 -2.65 18.12 -3.19
N GLN A 55 -3.75 17.62 -2.62
CA GLN A 55 -4.00 16.18 -2.51
C GLN A 55 -4.22 15.56 -3.90
N LEU A 56 -4.78 16.32 -4.84
CA LEU A 56 -4.96 15.91 -6.24
C LEU A 56 -3.71 16.06 -7.10
N ALA A 57 -2.58 16.56 -6.57
CA ALA A 57 -1.36 16.79 -7.34
C ALA A 57 -0.82 15.51 -8.01
N VAL A 58 -0.96 14.35 -7.36
CA VAL A 58 -0.60 13.05 -7.94
C VAL A 58 -1.46 12.73 -9.17
N MET A 59 -2.76 13.01 -9.09
CA MET A 59 -3.69 12.82 -10.21
C MET A 59 -3.34 13.76 -11.38
N PHE A 60 -3.09 15.03 -11.10
CA PHE A 60 -2.67 15.99 -12.13
C PHE A 60 -1.31 15.64 -12.73
N GLY A 61 -0.38 15.14 -11.91
CA GLY A 61 0.91 14.64 -12.35
C GLY A 61 0.78 13.47 -13.32
N LEU A 62 -0.08 12.50 -13.02
CA LEU A 62 -0.41 11.39 -13.92
C LEU A 62 -0.98 11.89 -15.25
N LEU A 63 -1.94 12.82 -15.21
CA LEU A 63 -2.55 13.39 -16.42
C LEU A 63 -1.51 14.14 -17.28
N ALA A 64 -0.72 15.02 -16.69
CA ALA A 64 0.29 15.78 -17.39
C ALA A 64 1.45 14.90 -17.90
N GLY A 65 1.87 13.90 -17.12
CA GLY A 65 2.85 12.90 -17.56
C GLY A 65 2.33 12.07 -18.73
N THR A 66 1.04 11.74 -18.74
CA THR A 66 0.38 11.08 -19.87
C THR A 66 0.38 11.98 -21.10
N LEU A 67 0.05 13.27 -20.96
CA LEU A 67 0.11 14.24 -22.07
C LEU A 67 1.53 14.37 -22.65
N LEU A 68 2.57 14.32 -21.81
CA LEU A 68 3.95 14.24 -22.29
C LEU A 68 4.22 12.93 -23.03
N GLY A 69 3.72 11.80 -22.52
CA GLY A 69 3.77 10.52 -23.22
C GLY A 69 3.10 10.55 -24.58
N MET A 70 1.96 11.25 -24.70
CA MET A 70 1.27 11.47 -25.98
C MET A 70 2.13 12.27 -26.95
N ALA A 71 2.74 13.36 -26.48
CA ALA A 71 3.64 14.18 -27.31
C ALA A 71 4.88 13.41 -27.78
N LEU A 72 5.34 12.43 -27.00
CA LEU A 72 6.46 11.55 -27.31
C LEU A 72 6.04 10.26 -28.08
N GLY A 73 4.78 10.15 -28.49
CA GLY A 73 4.27 8.99 -29.25
C GLY A 73 4.24 7.67 -28.45
N SER A 74 4.26 7.74 -27.12
CA SER A 74 4.31 6.57 -26.22
C SER A 74 2.92 6.09 -25.76
N THR A 75 1.85 6.53 -26.43
CA THR A 75 0.45 6.19 -26.12
C THR A 75 -0.27 5.68 -27.36
N ASP A 76 -1.10 4.65 -27.21
CA ASP A 76 -1.99 4.16 -28.25
C ASP A 76 -3.46 4.30 -27.80
N PHE A 77 -4.26 5.05 -28.57
CA PHE A 77 -5.68 5.29 -28.33
C PHE A 77 -6.61 4.54 -29.30
N SER A 78 -6.05 3.74 -30.20
CA SER A 78 -6.81 3.06 -31.26
C SER A 78 -7.96 2.19 -30.73
N GLY A 79 -7.81 1.61 -29.53
CA GLY A 79 -8.80 0.74 -28.89
C GLY A 79 -9.85 1.44 -28.02
N VAL A 80 -9.80 2.76 -27.82
CA VAL A 80 -10.66 3.43 -26.82
C VAL A 80 -12.11 3.59 -27.30
N SER A 81 -12.29 3.92 -28.59
CA SER A 81 -13.61 4.17 -29.21
C SER A 81 -14.42 2.90 -29.45
N HIS A 82 -13.77 1.74 -29.46
CA HIS A 82 -14.41 0.47 -29.77
C HIS A 82 -14.71 -0.35 -28.51
N GLY A 83 -15.95 -0.82 -28.39
CA GLY A 83 -16.37 -1.73 -27.33
C GLY A 83 -17.62 -1.29 -26.58
N PRO A 84 -18.11 -2.11 -25.63
CA PRO A 84 -19.30 -1.81 -24.86
C PRO A 84 -19.10 -0.58 -23.98
N LEU A 85 -20.20 0.10 -23.64
CA LEU A 85 -20.22 1.23 -22.71
C LEU A 85 -20.11 0.79 -21.25
N PHE A 86 -20.63 -0.40 -20.93
CA PHE A 86 -20.62 -0.96 -19.58
C PHE A 86 -19.86 -2.29 -19.59
N SER A 87 -19.02 -2.48 -18.58
CA SER A 87 -18.30 -3.73 -18.32
C SER A 87 -18.54 -4.15 -16.87
N PHE A 88 -18.97 -5.39 -16.68
CA PHE A 88 -19.21 -5.94 -15.35
C PHE A 88 -18.02 -6.78 -14.91
N PRO A 89 -17.70 -6.82 -13.60
CA PRO A 89 -16.61 -7.62 -13.10
C PRO A 89 -16.88 -9.10 -13.33
N GLN A 90 -15.87 -9.82 -13.80
CA GLN A 90 -15.96 -11.26 -14.00
C GLN A 90 -15.85 -11.97 -12.66
N LEU A 91 -16.72 -12.95 -12.43
CA LEU A 91 -16.62 -13.85 -11.30
C LEU A 91 -15.52 -14.87 -11.58
N LEU A 92 -14.64 -15.06 -10.60
CA LEU A 92 -13.54 -16.02 -10.64
C LEU A 92 -12.68 -15.89 -11.92
N PRO A 93 -12.10 -14.71 -12.20
CA PRO A 93 -11.35 -14.47 -13.44
C PRO A 93 -10.12 -15.37 -13.59
N PHE A 94 -9.61 -15.92 -12.48
CA PHE A 94 -8.47 -16.84 -12.44
C PHE A 94 -8.88 -18.31 -12.31
N GLY A 95 -10.18 -18.63 -12.41
CA GLY A 95 -10.72 -19.97 -12.20
C GLY A 95 -11.10 -20.27 -10.74
N TRP A 96 -11.34 -21.55 -10.44
CA TRP A 96 -11.74 -21.99 -9.10
C TRP A 96 -10.61 -21.74 -8.06
N PRO A 97 -10.96 -21.32 -6.83
CA PRO A 97 -9.96 -21.04 -5.80
C PRO A 97 -9.18 -22.30 -5.45
N ILE A 98 -7.86 -22.21 -5.54
CA ILE A 98 -6.93 -23.28 -5.17
C ILE A 98 -6.39 -22.96 -3.78
N PHE A 99 -6.60 -23.87 -2.83
CA PHE A 99 -6.05 -23.74 -1.49
C PHE A 99 -4.61 -24.24 -1.44
N ASP A 100 -3.67 -23.31 -1.58
CA ASP A 100 -2.26 -23.53 -1.33
C ASP A 100 -1.89 -22.98 0.05
N LEU A 101 -1.69 -23.87 1.02
CA LEU A 101 -1.30 -23.50 2.38
C LEU A 101 0.02 -22.70 2.42
N SER A 102 0.91 -23.01 1.48
CA SER A 102 2.25 -22.46 1.36
C SER A 102 2.22 -21.00 0.88
N ALA A 103 1.37 -20.70 -0.10
CA ALA A 103 1.09 -19.33 -0.56
C ALA A 103 0.17 -18.54 0.40
N SER A 104 -0.68 -19.25 1.15
CA SER A 104 -1.62 -18.62 2.10
C SER A 104 -0.93 -18.09 3.35
N LEU A 105 0.17 -18.71 3.80
CA LEU A 105 0.79 -18.37 5.09
C LEU A 105 1.30 -16.92 5.17
N PRO A 106 2.03 -16.37 4.17
CA PRO A 106 2.42 -14.96 4.19
C PRO A 106 1.22 -14.01 4.16
N LEU A 107 0.15 -14.37 3.45
CA LEU A 107 -1.09 -13.59 3.38
C LEU A 107 -1.86 -13.61 4.70
N LEU A 108 -1.86 -14.74 5.42
CA LEU A 108 -2.42 -14.85 6.77
C LEU A 108 -1.64 -13.98 7.76
N ILE A 109 -0.31 -14.00 7.71
CA ILE A 109 0.53 -13.12 8.53
C ILE A 109 0.21 -11.65 8.21
N TYR A 110 0.15 -11.30 6.93
CA TYR A 110 -0.23 -9.96 6.48
C TYR A 110 -1.63 -9.56 6.98
N ALA A 111 -2.62 -10.46 6.93
CA ALA A 111 -3.97 -10.21 7.42
C ALA A 111 -4.00 -9.95 8.94
N VAL A 112 -3.24 -10.70 9.73
CA VAL A 112 -3.12 -10.44 11.19
C VAL A 112 -2.48 -9.08 11.46
N ILE A 113 -1.47 -8.71 10.68
CA ILE A 113 -0.82 -7.40 10.82
C ILE A 113 -1.78 -6.28 10.40
N SER A 114 -2.53 -6.45 9.32
CA SER A 114 -3.50 -5.45 8.87
C SER A 114 -4.62 -5.24 9.88
N MET A 115 -4.98 -6.25 10.68
CA MET A 115 -5.92 -6.06 11.80
C MET A 115 -5.38 -5.07 12.86
N ALA A 116 -4.08 -5.10 13.15
CA ALA A 116 -3.46 -4.14 14.07
C ALA A 116 -3.45 -2.73 13.47
N GLU A 117 -3.20 -2.61 12.17
CA GLU A 117 -3.30 -1.34 11.44
C GLU A 117 -4.73 -0.79 11.46
N ALA A 118 -5.73 -1.60 11.10
CA ALA A 118 -7.14 -1.24 11.11
C ALA A 118 -7.63 -0.84 12.52
N THR A 119 -7.08 -1.46 13.57
CA THR A 119 -7.35 -1.07 14.97
C THR A 119 -6.88 0.36 15.22
N GLY A 120 -5.62 0.68 14.89
CA GLY A 120 -5.09 2.04 15.06
C GLY A 120 -5.85 3.08 14.24
N GLN A 121 -6.17 2.76 12.99
CA GLN A 121 -6.96 3.61 12.11
C GLN A 121 -8.40 3.84 12.63
N THR A 122 -9.03 2.81 13.20
CA THR A 122 -10.36 2.91 13.80
C THR A 122 -10.33 3.83 15.03
N ILE A 123 -9.32 3.71 15.89
CA ILE A 123 -9.14 4.58 17.06
C ILE A 123 -8.92 6.03 16.61
N ALA A 124 -7.98 6.26 15.70
CA ALA A 124 -7.67 7.60 15.19
C ALA A 124 -8.88 8.26 14.51
N THR A 125 -9.66 7.47 13.75
CA THR A 125 -10.91 7.95 13.14
C THR A 125 -11.94 8.32 14.21
N ALA A 126 -12.12 7.46 15.23
CA ALA A 126 -13.05 7.73 16.33
C ALA A 126 -12.70 9.02 17.09
N GLU A 127 -11.42 9.27 17.32
CA GLU A 127 -10.92 10.52 17.94
C GLU A 127 -11.23 11.74 17.07
N ILE A 128 -10.92 11.70 15.77
CA ILE A 128 -11.15 12.83 14.86
C ILE A 128 -12.63 13.17 14.75
N VAL A 129 -13.49 12.15 14.71
CA VAL A 129 -14.94 12.37 14.60
C VAL A 129 -15.61 12.67 15.94
N ASN A 130 -14.87 12.65 17.06
CA ASN A 130 -15.41 12.73 18.42
C ASN A 130 -16.54 11.71 18.64
N SER A 131 -16.30 10.46 18.24
CA SER A 131 -17.32 9.41 18.28
C SER A 131 -17.77 9.14 19.70
N THR A 132 -19.09 9.11 19.91
CA THR A 132 -19.70 8.64 21.17
C THR A 132 -19.80 7.12 21.25
N GLN A 133 -19.44 6.41 20.18
CA GLN A 133 -19.50 4.95 20.14
C GLN A 133 -18.36 4.32 20.95
N ASN A 134 -18.66 3.16 21.53
CA ASN A 134 -17.62 2.35 22.18
C ASN A 134 -16.63 1.81 21.13
N VAL A 135 -15.42 2.37 21.13
CA VAL A 135 -14.34 2.02 20.19
C VAL A 135 -13.98 0.53 20.27
N GLN A 136 -14.07 -0.10 21.45
CA GLN A 136 -13.81 -1.53 21.61
C GLN A 136 -14.81 -2.40 20.85
N GLN A 137 -16.04 -1.91 20.62
CA GLN A 137 -17.03 -2.59 19.78
C GLN A 137 -16.88 -2.24 18.29
N ALA A 138 -16.33 -1.06 17.97
CA ALA A 138 -16.13 -0.62 16.60
C ALA A 138 -14.99 -1.41 15.92
N ILE A 139 -13.87 -1.61 16.61
CA ILE A 139 -12.69 -2.34 16.08
C ILE A 139 -13.05 -3.71 15.47
N PRO A 140 -13.71 -4.65 16.19
CA PRO A 140 -14.04 -5.95 15.62
C PRO A 140 -15.08 -5.86 14.49
N ARG A 141 -15.93 -4.80 14.46
CA ARG A 141 -16.86 -4.57 13.35
C ARG A 141 -16.13 -4.12 12.09
N THR A 142 -15.16 -3.21 12.20
CA THR A 142 -14.31 -2.77 11.09
C THR A 142 -13.53 -3.96 10.51
N ILE A 143 -12.87 -4.73 11.37
CA ILE A 143 -12.07 -5.90 10.93
C ILE A 143 -12.95 -6.94 10.22
N ARG A 144 -14.16 -7.21 10.70
CA ARG A 144 -15.11 -8.10 10.01
C ARG A 144 -15.54 -7.53 8.66
N GLY A 145 -15.72 -6.22 8.56
CA GLY A 145 -15.98 -5.53 7.30
C GLY A 145 -14.85 -5.74 6.29
N ASP A 146 -13.61 -5.50 6.69
CA ASP A 146 -12.41 -5.73 5.87
C ASP A 146 -12.30 -7.19 5.42
N ALA A 147 -12.58 -8.15 6.32
CA ALA A 147 -12.55 -9.57 5.99
C ALA A 147 -13.63 -9.95 4.96
N VAL A 148 -14.88 -9.48 5.13
CA VAL A 148 -15.96 -9.75 4.18
C VAL A 148 -15.66 -9.12 2.81
N MET A 149 -15.17 -7.88 2.79
CA MET A 149 -14.79 -7.20 1.54
C MET A 149 -13.60 -7.88 0.87
N SER A 150 -12.61 -8.35 1.63
CA SER A 150 -11.49 -9.13 1.09
C SER A 150 -11.92 -10.47 0.49
N LEU A 151 -12.86 -11.18 1.14
CA LEU A 151 -13.41 -12.42 0.60
C LEU A 151 -14.18 -12.18 -0.70
N LEU A 152 -15.04 -11.15 -0.74
CA LEU A 152 -15.75 -10.74 -1.94
C LEU A 152 -14.77 -10.31 -3.04
N GLY A 153 -13.75 -9.54 -2.67
CA GLY A 153 -12.68 -9.11 -3.56
C GLY A 153 -11.95 -10.31 -4.20
N GLY A 154 -11.62 -11.32 -3.41
CA GLY A 154 -11.00 -12.56 -3.91
C GLY A 154 -11.85 -13.28 -4.96
N ILE A 155 -13.19 -13.26 -4.85
CA ILE A 155 -14.10 -13.82 -5.86
C ILE A 155 -13.99 -13.07 -7.19
N PHE A 156 -13.77 -11.75 -7.13
CA PHE A 156 -13.57 -10.91 -8.32
C PHE A 156 -12.09 -10.78 -8.73
N GLY A 157 -11.19 -11.57 -8.13
CA GLY A 157 -9.76 -11.57 -8.46
C GLY A 157 -8.97 -10.36 -7.94
N THR A 158 -9.47 -9.65 -6.92
CA THR A 158 -8.72 -8.55 -6.29
C THR A 158 -7.80 -9.06 -5.19
N SER A 159 -6.83 -8.22 -4.80
CA SER A 159 -6.03 -8.45 -3.58
C SER A 159 -6.86 -8.18 -2.32
N LEU A 160 -6.27 -8.40 -1.13
CA LEU A 160 -6.89 -8.09 0.15
C LEU A 160 -7.29 -6.61 0.20
N ILE A 161 -8.54 -6.37 0.63
CA ILE A 161 -9.12 -5.04 0.77
C ILE A 161 -9.11 -4.69 2.26
N ILE A 162 -8.34 -3.67 2.61
CA ILE A 162 -8.18 -3.19 3.99
C ILE A 162 -8.59 -1.73 4.09
N THR A 163 -8.98 -1.32 5.30
CA THR A 163 -9.28 0.09 5.58
C THR A 163 -8.05 0.97 5.27
N SER A 164 -8.25 2.08 4.53
CA SER A 164 -7.18 3.05 4.23
C SER A 164 -7.12 4.14 5.29
N GLY A 165 -5.94 4.30 5.88
CA GLY A 165 -5.62 5.37 6.83
C GLY A 165 -5.44 6.75 6.18
N GLU A 166 -5.28 6.85 4.87
CA GLU A 166 -5.08 8.13 4.17
C GLU A 166 -6.32 9.02 4.28
N ASN A 167 -7.49 8.40 4.26
CA ASN A 167 -8.79 9.08 4.39
C ASN A 167 -8.94 9.80 5.74
N ILE A 168 -8.21 9.36 6.77
CA ILE A 168 -8.20 9.99 8.10
C ILE A 168 -7.67 11.42 8.01
N GLY A 169 -6.62 11.64 7.21
CA GLY A 169 -6.05 12.98 6.97
C GLY A 169 -7.01 13.90 6.23
N VAL A 170 -7.77 13.36 5.27
CA VAL A 170 -8.80 14.11 4.53
C VAL A 170 -9.93 14.54 5.47
N VAL A 171 -10.43 13.64 6.33
CA VAL A 171 -11.46 13.99 7.32
C VAL A 171 -10.95 15.05 8.30
N ARG A 172 -9.69 14.94 8.76
CA ARG A 172 -9.09 15.92 9.67
C ARG A 172 -8.98 17.31 9.04
N THR A 173 -8.62 17.40 7.76
CA THR A 173 -8.42 18.68 7.06
C THR A 173 -9.71 19.32 6.57
N THR A 174 -10.66 18.50 6.08
CA THR A 174 -11.95 18.99 5.58
C THR A 174 -12.99 19.20 6.68
N ASN A 175 -12.80 18.56 7.85
CA ASN A 175 -13.77 18.49 8.94
C ASN A 175 -15.14 17.90 8.54
N VAL A 176 -15.21 17.21 7.39
CA VAL A 176 -16.43 16.55 6.91
C VAL A 176 -16.48 15.13 7.47
N LYS A 177 -17.31 14.92 8.50
CA LYS A 177 -17.39 13.66 9.27
C LYS A 177 -18.56 12.75 8.85
N SER A 178 -19.28 13.12 7.80
CA SER A 178 -20.48 12.40 7.36
C SER A 178 -20.12 11.08 6.65
N ARG A 179 -20.63 9.96 7.17
CA ARG A 179 -20.49 8.63 6.54
C ARG A 179 -21.09 8.57 5.12
N PHE A 180 -22.05 9.45 4.81
CA PHE A 180 -22.69 9.49 3.50
C PHE A 180 -21.74 9.99 2.40
N VAL A 181 -20.73 10.80 2.75
CA VAL A 181 -19.70 11.23 1.81
C VAL A 181 -18.86 10.04 1.37
N THR A 182 -18.46 9.19 2.31
CA THR A 182 -17.74 7.94 2.01
C THR A 182 -18.61 6.98 1.20
N ALA A 183 -19.89 6.83 1.53
CA ALA A 183 -20.80 5.97 0.79
C ALA A 183 -21.04 6.47 -0.65
N ALA A 184 -21.22 7.78 -0.84
CA ALA A 184 -21.36 8.39 -2.16
C ALA A 184 -20.09 8.27 -2.99
N ALA A 185 -18.91 8.43 -2.39
CA ALA A 185 -17.63 8.21 -3.05
C ALA A 185 -17.48 6.75 -3.50
N GLY A 186 -17.84 5.77 -2.64
CA GLY A 186 -17.86 4.36 -3.02
C GLY A 186 -18.81 4.06 -4.18
N GLY A 187 -20.03 4.61 -4.15
CA GLY A 187 -20.97 4.51 -5.25
C GLY A 187 -20.44 5.10 -6.56
N LEU A 188 -19.79 6.27 -6.50
CA LEU A 188 -19.15 6.89 -7.65
C LEU A 188 -18.02 6.03 -8.22
N LEU A 189 -17.19 5.43 -7.35
CA LEU A 189 -16.12 4.52 -7.78
C LEU A 189 -16.68 3.27 -8.47
N ILE A 190 -17.80 2.72 -8.00
CA ILE A 190 -18.49 1.61 -8.66
C ILE A 190 -18.98 2.03 -10.06
N LEU A 191 -19.60 3.21 -10.17
CA LEU A 191 -20.07 3.72 -11.46
C LEU A 191 -18.92 3.93 -12.45
N ILE A 192 -17.81 4.50 -11.98
CA ILE A 192 -16.59 4.69 -12.77
C ILE A 192 -16.01 3.34 -13.21
N ALA A 193 -15.98 2.34 -12.32
CA ALA A 193 -15.45 1.01 -12.61
C ALA A 193 -16.28 0.25 -13.66
N ILE A 194 -17.62 0.40 -13.62
CA ILE A 194 -18.53 -0.23 -14.60
C ILE A 194 -18.47 0.50 -15.95
N PHE A 195 -18.11 1.78 -15.97
CA PHE A 195 -18.04 2.58 -17.18
C PHE A 195 -16.76 2.25 -17.99
N ALA A 196 -16.91 1.31 -18.92
CA ALA A 196 -15.83 0.70 -19.68
C ALA A 196 -14.93 1.67 -20.46
N PRO A 197 -15.40 2.81 -21.00
CA PRO A 197 -14.53 3.80 -21.64
C PRO A 197 -13.43 4.33 -20.72
N LEU A 198 -13.71 4.54 -19.43
CA LEU A 198 -12.69 5.00 -18.47
C LEU A 198 -11.63 3.91 -18.21
N VAL A 199 -12.05 2.64 -18.15
CA VAL A 199 -11.13 1.50 -18.01
C VAL A 199 -10.25 1.36 -19.25
N ARG A 200 -10.80 1.53 -20.47
CA ARG A 200 -9.99 1.51 -21.71
C ARG A 200 -9.02 2.68 -21.77
N LEU A 201 -9.43 3.88 -21.36
CA LEU A 201 -8.53 5.02 -21.25
C LEU A 201 -7.37 4.75 -20.29
N ALA A 202 -7.61 4.04 -19.19
CA ALA A 202 -6.55 3.67 -18.25
C ALA A 202 -5.49 2.73 -18.89
N THR A 203 -5.88 1.90 -19.87
CA THR A 203 -4.93 1.05 -20.62
C THR A 203 -4.05 1.81 -21.61
N CYS A 204 -4.41 3.04 -21.96
CA CYS A 204 -3.62 3.92 -22.84
C CYS A 204 -2.52 4.69 -22.09
N LEU A 205 -2.53 4.65 -20.75
CA LEU A 205 -1.53 5.32 -19.93
C LEU A 205 -0.15 4.68 -20.17
N PRO A 206 0.91 5.45 -20.50
CA PRO A 206 2.24 4.89 -20.67
C PRO A 206 2.68 4.21 -19.38
N GLY A 207 3.18 2.97 -19.49
CA GLY A 207 3.62 2.20 -18.33
C GLY A 207 4.66 2.94 -17.47
N SER A 208 5.57 3.69 -18.10
CA SER A 208 6.58 4.52 -17.42
C SER A 208 5.98 5.66 -16.59
N VAL A 209 4.91 6.29 -17.07
CA VAL A 209 4.18 7.36 -16.35
C VAL A 209 3.47 6.76 -15.13
N VAL A 210 2.76 5.64 -15.32
CA VAL A 210 2.07 4.92 -14.23
C VAL A 210 3.08 4.47 -13.16
N CYS A 211 4.23 3.93 -13.56
CA CYS A 211 5.29 3.55 -12.62
C CYS A 211 5.88 4.75 -11.89
N GLY A 212 6.11 5.89 -12.58
CA GLY A 212 6.55 7.13 -11.95
C GLY A 212 5.57 7.64 -10.89
N THR A 213 4.27 7.65 -11.21
CA THR A 213 3.20 7.97 -10.25
C THR A 213 3.16 6.98 -9.09
N ALA A 214 3.31 5.68 -9.35
CA ALA A 214 3.35 4.66 -8.30
C ALA A 214 4.54 4.88 -7.34
N VAL A 215 5.73 5.18 -7.86
CA VAL A 215 6.94 5.44 -7.06
C VAL A 215 6.71 6.58 -6.07
N ILE A 216 6.12 7.71 -6.49
CA ILE A 216 5.86 8.83 -5.58
C ILE A 216 4.78 8.47 -4.53
N VAL A 217 3.71 7.77 -4.91
CA VAL A 217 2.66 7.32 -3.97
C VAL A 217 3.24 6.38 -2.92
N PHE A 218 4.02 5.38 -3.33
CA PHE A 218 4.65 4.46 -2.38
C PHE A 218 5.74 5.12 -1.54
N SER A 219 6.40 6.17 -2.05
CA SER A 219 7.32 6.99 -1.24
C SER A 219 6.56 7.76 -0.15
N ILE A 220 5.39 8.33 -0.45
CA ILE A 220 4.52 8.99 0.54
C ILE A 220 4.09 7.99 1.62
N ILE A 221 3.72 6.76 1.26
CA ILE A 221 3.40 5.70 2.23
C ILE A 221 4.60 5.40 3.15
N GLY A 222 5.82 5.41 2.61
CA GLY A 222 7.05 5.29 3.39
C GLY A 222 7.19 6.41 4.41
N VAL A 223 6.97 7.66 4.00
CA VAL A 223 7.01 8.84 4.87
C VAL A 223 5.95 8.75 5.99
N ILE A 224 4.74 8.28 5.70
CA ILE A 224 3.71 8.03 6.72
C ILE A 224 4.21 7.02 7.76
N GLY A 225 4.88 5.96 7.32
CA GLY A 225 5.52 5.00 8.23
C GLY A 225 6.59 5.63 9.13
N ILE A 226 7.38 6.58 8.61
CA ILE A 226 8.37 7.34 9.38
C ILE A 226 7.67 8.24 10.41
N ASP A 227 6.62 8.97 10.02
CA ASP A 227 5.85 9.82 10.95
C ASP A 227 5.26 9.01 12.10
N MET A 228 4.75 7.81 11.82
CA MET A 228 4.23 6.91 12.85
C MET A 228 5.32 6.48 13.84
N ILE A 229 6.50 6.12 13.34
CA ILE A 229 7.65 5.72 14.17
C ILE A 229 8.16 6.91 15.01
N ALA A 230 8.18 8.12 14.43
CA ALA A 230 8.66 9.33 15.09
C ALA A 230 7.84 9.75 16.31
N ARG A 231 6.59 9.27 16.43
CA ARG A 231 5.72 9.51 17.60
C ARG A 231 6.09 8.67 18.82
N GLU A 232 6.91 7.63 18.64
CA GLU A 232 7.31 6.73 19.71
C GLU A 232 8.68 7.11 20.32
N PRO A 233 8.86 7.02 21.65
CA PRO A 233 10.16 7.23 22.29
C PRO A 233 11.14 6.10 21.96
N LEU A 234 11.92 6.25 20.90
CA LEU A 234 12.92 5.27 20.44
C LEU A 234 14.20 5.20 21.27
N HIS A 235 14.30 5.93 22.38
CA HIS A 235 15.46 5.92 23.27
C HIS A 235 15.44 4.75 24.28
N THR A 236 14.32 4.05 24.42
CA THR A 236 14.24 2.85 25.25
C THR A 236 14.87 1.66 24.50
N PRO A 237 15.83 0.93 25.10
CA PRO A 237 16.54 -0.17 24.43
C PRO A 237 15.60 -1.17 23.75
N GLY A 238 14.52 -1.59 24.43
CA GLY A 238 13.59 -2.56 23.85
C GLY A 238 12.93 -2.10 22.55
N LYS A 239 12.51 -0.84 22.48
CA LYS A 239 11.91 -0.26 21.26
C LYS A 239 12.96 -0.05 20.16
N THR A 240 14.17 0.40 20.52
CA THR A 240 15.28 0.56 19.58
C THR A 240 15.64 -0.77 18.92
N TYR A 241 15.83 -1.82 19.72
CA TYR A 241 16.16 -3.15 19.20
C TYR A 241 15.02 -3.77 18.39
N ALA A 242 13.77 -3.59 18.82
CA ALA A 242 12.62 -4.07 18.06
C ALA A 242 12.56 -3.44 16.66
N LEU A 243 12.76 -2.12 16.58
CA LEU A 243 12.79 -1.41 15.30
C LEU A 243 14.00 -1.83 14.45
N ALA A 244 15.20 -1.84 15.03
CA ALA A 244 16.44 -2.16 14.31
C ALA A 244 16.42 -3.59 13.74
N MET A 245 16.05 -4.58 14.56
CA MET A 245 15.96 -5.97 14.13
C MET A 245 14.82 -6.20 13.13
N GLY A 246 13.68 -5.52 13.34
CA GLY A 246 12.58 -5.55 12.39
C GLY A 246 13.02 -5.04 11.01
N LEU A 247 13.62 -3.84 10.96
CA LEU A 247 14.14 -3.26 9.72
C LEU A 247 15.19 -4.17 9.06
N ALA A 248 16.16 -4.69 9.82
CA ALA A 248 17.17 -5.59 9.29
C ALA A 248 16.55 -6.83 8.64
N MET A 249 15.70 -7.56 9.37
CA MET A 249 15.08 -8.79 8.86
C MET A 249 14.12 -8.56 7.71
N GLY A 250 13.43 -7.41 7.67
CA GLY A 250 12.52 -7.11 6.57
C GLY A 250 13.18 -6.53 5.32
N MET A 251 14.26 -5.76 5.47
CA MET A 251 14.96 -5.18 4.32
C MET A 251 15.90 -6.18 3.64
N LEU A 252 16.46 -7.13 4.38
CA LEU A 252 17.37 -8.16 3.86
C LEU A 252 16.86 -8.90 2.60
N PRO A 253 15.67 -9.54 2.60
CA PRO A 253 15.15 -10.22 1.41
C PRO A 253 14.79 -9.27 0.26
N ILE A 254 14.50 -8.00 0.56
CA ILE A 254 14.15 -6.99 -0.46
C ILE A 254 15.42 -6.51 -1.17
N LEU A 255 16.48 -6.22 -0.41
CA LEU A 255 17.73 -5.65 -0.91
C LEU A 255 18.70 -6.72 -1.44
N VAL A 256 18.59 -7.96 -0.96
CA VAL A 256 19.41 -9.10 -1.38
C VAL A 256 18.51 -10.20 -1.95
N PRO A 257 18.06 -10.08 -3.21
CA PRO A 257 17.28 -11.12 -3.87
C PRO A 257 18.06 -12.43 -3.89
N GLY A 258 17.39 -13.55 -3.60
CA GLY A 258 18.03 -14.87 -3.53
C GLY A 258 18.68 -15.21 -2.20
N LEU A 259 18.63 -14.32 -1.19
CA LEU A 259 19.20 -14.57 0.16
C LEU A 259 18.77 -15.92 0.75
N TYR A 260 17.50 -16.29 0.57
CA TYR A 260 16.93 -17.53 1.09
C TYR A 260 16.82 -18.64 0.04
N GLN A 261 17.36 -18.49 -1.17
CA GLN A 261 17.08 -19.39 -2.30
C GLN A 261 17.45 -20.87 -2.06
N ASN A 262 18.41 -21.12 -1.17
CA ASN A 262 18.89 -22.47 -0.82
C ASN A 262 18.25 -23.02 0.47
N PHE A 263 17.34 -22.26 1.11
CA PHE A 263 16.66 -22.70 2.32
C PHE A 263 15.45 -23.60 1.99
N PRO A 264 14.93 -24.39 2.96
CA PRO A 264 13.68 -25.12 2.76
C PRO A 264 12.53 -24.19 2.37
N ALA A 265 11.60 -24.68 1.53
CA ALA A 265 10.52 -23.89 0.96
C ALA A 265 9.71 -23.10 2.01
N GLY A 266 9.44 -23.68 3.18
CA GLY A 266 8.72 -23.01 4.26
C GLY A 266 9.44 -21.77 4.81
N VAL A 267 10.78 -21.79 4.87
CA VAL A 267 11.57 -20.62 5.30
C VAL A 267 11.53 -19.54 4.22
N GLN A 268 11.64 -19.93 2.95
CA GLN A 268 11.57 -18.98 1.83
C GLN A 268 10.22 -18.23 1.79
N MET A 269 9.12 -18.92 2.09
CA MET A 269 7.79 -18.32 2.08
C MET A 269 7.64 -17.19 3.10
N VAL A 270 8.09 -17.43 4.34
CA VAL A 270 7.92 -16.47 5.44
C VAL A 270 9.01 -15.41 5.41
N PHE A 271 10.27 -15.83 5.31
CA PHE A 271 11.42 -14.93 5.41
C PHE A 271 11.80 -14.29 4.07
N GLY A 272 11.39 -14.85 2.94
CA GLY A 272 11.52 -14.21 1.63
C GLY A 272 10.59 -13.01 1.44
N ASN A 273 9.49 -12.93 2.20
CA ASN A 273 8.64 -11.76 2.22
C ASN A 273 9.13 -10.77 3.28
N GLY A 274 9.78 -9.69 2.85
CA GLY A 274 10.36 -8.70 3.77
C GLY A 274 9.36 -8.05 4.72
N MET A 275 8.11 -7.88 4.32
CA MET A 275 7.09 -7.30 5.20
C MET A 275 6.73 -8.25 6.34
N ALA A 276 6.55 -9.54 6.03
CA ALA A 276 6.26 -10.57 7.02
C ALA A 276 7.45 -10.79 7.96
N ALA A 277 8.65 -11.01 7.40
CA ALA A 277 9.88 -11.23 8.14
C ALA A 277 10.15 -10.10 9.14
N GLY A 278 10.17 -8.85 8.67
CA GLY A 278 10.48 -7.72 9.52
C GLY A 278 9.43 -7.43 10.59
N THR A 279 8.15 -7.63 10.28
CA THR A 279 7.07 -7.38 11.25
C THR A 279 7.05 -8.45 12.34
N LEU A 280 7.21 -9.73 11.98
CA LEU A 280 7.31 -10.82 12.95
C LEU A 280 8.51 -10.63 13.87
N THR A 281 9.68 -10.27 13.33
CA THR A 281 10.87 -9.99 14.15
C THR A 281 10.64 -8.81 15.09
N ALA A 282 10.06 -7.70 14.62
CA ALA A 282 9.77 -6.54 15.46
C ALA A 282 8.84 -6.89 16.63
N ILE A 283 7.76 -7.64 16.36
CA ILE A 283 6.80 -8.07 17.39
C ILE A 283 7.47 -8.99 18.41
N LEU A 284 8.26 -9.95 17.94
CA LEU A 284 8.95 -10.92 18.79
C LEU A 284 9.95 -10.23 19.72
N VAL A 285 10.82 -9.37 19.17
CA VAL A 285 11.82 -8.64 19.95
C VAL A 285 11.14 -7.71 20.97
N ASN A 286 10.13 -6.95 20.54
CA ASN A 286 9.37 -6.08 21.45
C ASN A 286 8.72 -6.87 22.60
N SER A 287 8.17 -8.06 22.30
CA SER A 287 7.54 -8.92 23.30
C SER A 287 8.54 -9.48 24.31
N LEU A 288 9.74 -9.88 23.85
CA LEU A 288 10.80 -10.39 24.72
C LEU A 288 11.30 -9.33 25.70
N PHE A 289 11.50 -8.09 25.23
CA PHE A 289 11.90 -6.98 26.11
C PHE A 289 10.82 -6.64 27.13
N ASN A 290 9.56 -6.53 26.69
CA ASN A 290 8.42 -6.29 27.60
C ASN A 290 8.27 -7.39 28.65
N TRP A 291 8.54 -8.65 28.30
CA TRP A 291 8.50 -9.77 29.23
C TRP A 291 9.65 -9.73 30.24
N SER A 292 10.86 -9.39 29.78
CA SER A 292 12.03 -9.22 30.65
C SER A 292 11.82 -8.09 31.67
N GLU A 293 11.33 -6.93 31.24
CA GLU A 293 11.05 -5.79 32.12
C GLU A 293 9.99 -6.13 33.18
N LYS A 294 8.91 -6.83 32.81
CA LYS A 294 7.90 -7.31 33.75
C LYS A 294 8.48 -8.25 34.81
N ARG A 295 9.37 -9.17 34.41
CA ARG A 295 10.04 -10.10 35.35
C ARG A 295 10.97 -9.37 36.31
N THR A 296 11.71 -8.38 35.83
CA THR A 296 12.59 -7.56 36.68
C THR A 296 11.78 -6.78 37.71
N GLN A 297 10.67 -6.16 37.30
CA GLN A 297 9.78 -5.45 38.24
C GLN A 297 9.12 -6.38 39.27
N ALA A 298 8.78 -7.62 38.89
CA ALA A 298 8.22 -8.59 39.82
C ALA A 298 9.24 -9.06 40.87
N ARG A 299 10.52 -9.20 40.50
CA ARG A 299 11.61 -9.57 41.42
C ARG A 299 12.03 -8.46 42.38
N VAL A 300 11.85 -7.20 42.00
CA VAL A 300 12.15 -6.04 42.87
C VAL A 300 11.04 -5.82 43.92
N LYS A 301 9.84 -6.37 43.69
CA LYS A 301 8.70 -6.27 44.62
C LYS A 301 8.57 -7.45 45.59
N SER A 302 9.37 -8.50 45.44
CA SER A 302 9.43 -9.69 46.32
C SER A 302 10.62 -9.58 47.27
#